data_AF-A0A2V4C4S8-F1
#
_entry.id   AF-A0A2V4C4S8-F1
#
_cell.length_a   1.000
_cell.length_b   1.000
_cell.length_c   1.000
_cell.angle_alpha   90.00
_cell.angle_beta   90.00
_cell.angle_gamma   90.00
#
_symmetry.space_group_name_H-M   'P 1'
#
loop_
_entity.id
_entity.type
_entity.pdbx_description
1 polymer ?
#
loop_
_entity_poly.entity_id
_entity_poly.type
_entity_poly.pdbx_seq_one_letter_code
_entity_poly.pdbx_strand_id
1 'polypeptide(L)'
;MGLEEKYRDLTSLATDLGITDLQVREQNSVLYIDGTAKSAADKNKLWEVYGRIDPDFRAADAVVNIAVTEGVSREYTVENGDSLSKIAKAYGISWQDIFEANKDIISNPDLIQPGWKLKIPTL
;
A
#
# COMPACT_ATOMS: atom_id res chain seq x y z
N MET A 1 11.08 -28.00 11.64
CA MET A 1 11.24 -26.58 11.26
C MET A 1 9.91 -25.92 11.58
N GLY A 2 9.92 -24.92 12.46
CA GLY A 2 8.71 -24.14 12.78
C GLY A 2 8.34 -23.24 11.61
N LEU A 3 7.11 -22.76 11.55
CA LEU A 3 6.67 -21.82 10.50
C LEU A 3 7.46 -20.52 10.60
N GLU A 4 7.74 -20.05 11.82
CA GLU A 4 8.61 -18.90 12.08
C GLU A 4 9.99 -19.02 11.41
N GLU A 5 10.57 -20.22 11.37
CA GLU A 5 11.87 -20.44 10.72
C GLU A 5 11.75 -20.46 9.19
N LYS A 6 10.65 -21.01 8.65
CA LYS A 6 10.34 -20.99 7.22
C LYS A 6 10.13 -19.56 6.70
N TYR A 7 9.48 -18.70 7.50
CA TYR A 7 9.17 -17.31 7.14
C TYR A 7 10.15 -16.28 7.72
N ARG A 8 11.30 -16.71 8.24
CA ARG A 8 12.29 -15.83 8.89
C ARG A 8 12.83 -14.75 7.95
N ASP A 9 13.05 -15.09 6.68
CA ASP A 9 13.49 -14.13 5.67
C ASP A 9 12.44 -13.03 5.43
N LEU A 10 11.15 -13.38 5.50
CA LEU A 10 10.05 -12.43 5.32
C LEU A 10 9.95 -11.46 6.50
N THR A 11 10.04 -11.95 7.74
CA THR A 11 10.00 -11.10 8.93
C THR A 11 11.26 -10.23 9.05
N SER A 12 12.42 -10.75 8.63
CA SER A 12 13.67 -9.97 8.56
C SER A 12 13.56 -8.85 7.52
N LEU A 13 13.01 -9.13 6.33
CA LEU A 13 12.76 -8.12 5.32
C LEU A 13 11.74 -7.08 5.80
N ALA A 14 10.67 -7.49 6.49
CA ALA A 14 9.70 -6.55 7.05
C ALA A 14 10.37 -5.57 8.04
N THR A 15 11.28 -6.08 8.86
CA THR A 15 12.04 -5.23 9.78
C THR A 15 12.98 -4.28 9.03
N ASP A 16 13.67 -4.78 7.99
CA ASP A 16 14.60 -4.00 7.15
C ASP A 16 13.90 -2.87 6.37
N LEU A 17 12.72 -3.15 5.83
CA LEU A 17 11.87 -2.17 5.15
C LEU A 17 11.25 -1.14 6.10
N GLY A 18 11.43 -1.31 7.41
CA GLY A 18 10.88 -0.42 8.43
C GLY A 18 9.36 -0.49 8.52
N ILE A 19 8.79 -1.70 8.33
CA ILE A 19 7.37 -1.97 8.59
C ILE A 19 7.08 -1.65 10.06
N THR A 20 6.14 -0.75 10.29
CA THR A 20 5.68 -0.38 11.64
C THR A 20 4.59 -1.32 12.11
N ASP A 21 4.39 -1.44 13.42
CA ASP A 21 3.36 -2.32 14.02
C ASP A 21 3.49 -3.81 13.58
N LEU A 22 4.71 -4.29 13.33
CA LEU A 22 4.95 -5.67 12.92
C LEU A 22 4.58 -6.63 14.07
N GLN A 23 3.54 -7.45 13.87
CA GLN A 23 3.07 -8.48 14.80
C GLN A 23 3.20 -9.84 14.13
N VAL A 24 3.95 -10.75 14.74
CA VAL A 24 4.11 -12.13 14.25
C VAL A 24 3.54 -13.08 15.29
N ARG A 25 2.55 -13.90 14.89
CA ARG A 25 1.83 -14.81 15.79
C ARG A 25 1.59 -16.14 15.10
N GLU A 26 1.99 -17.24 15.70
CA GLU A 26 1.63 -18.58 15.23
C GLU A 26 0.35 -19.06 15.95
N GLN A 27 -0.70 -19.40 15.20
CA GLN A 27 -1.95 -19.92 15.75
C GLN A 27 -2.54 -21.02 14.86
N ASN A 28 -2.88 -22.17 15.44
CA ASN A 28 -3.43 -23.33 14.72
C ASN A 28 -2.56 -23.77 13.52
N SER A 29 -1.23 -23.77 13.67
CA SER A 29 -0.30 -24.04 12.56
C SER A 29 -0.39 -23.07 11.38
N VAL A 30 -0.81 -21.83 11.66
CA VAL A 30 -0.82 -20.71 10.71
C VAL A 30 -0.05 -19.54 11.30
N LEU A 31 0.89 -18.98 10.56
CA LEU A 31 1.68 -17.83 10.95
C LEU A 31 1.00 -16.54 10.46
N TYR A 32 0.49 -15.76 11.39
CA TYR A 32 -0.07 -14.44 11.15
C TYR A 32 1.03 -13.40 11.24
N ILE A 33 1.21 -12.63 10.18
CA ILE A 33 2.21 -11.56 10.09
C ILE A 33 1.46 -10.29 9.71
N ASP A 34 1.19 -9.46 10.70
CA ASP A 34 0.50 -8.19 10.52
C ASP A 34 1.51 -7.05 10.57
N GLY A 35 1.31 -6.00 9.79
CA GLY A 35 2.20 -4.85 9.83
C GLY A 35 1.78 -3.73 8.90
N THR A 36 2.41 -2.57 9.04
CA THR A 36 2.14 -1.37 8.25
C THR A 36 3.38 -0.95 7.47
N ALA A 37 3.33 -1.14 6.16
CA ALA A 37 4.37 -0.69 5.23
C ALA A 37 4.27 0.81 4.98
N LYS A 38 5.42 1.47 4.87
CA LYS A 38 5.45 2.88 4.47
C LYS A 38 4.94 3.04 3.05
N SER A 39 5.38 2.22 2.10
CA SER A 39 4.97 2.33 0.69
C SER A 39 4.46 1.02 0.10
N ALA A 40 3.65 1.13 -0.96
CA ALA A 40 3.20 -0.03 -1.74
C ALA A 40 4.38 -0.83 -2.34
N ALA A 41 5.50 -0.17 -2.64
CA ALA A 41 6.72 -0.82 -3.09
C ALA A 41 7.32 -1.77 -2.04
N ASP A 42 7.28 -1.40 -0.76
CA ASP A 42 7.79 -2.23 0.33
C ASP A 42 6.89 -3.44 0.57
N LYS A 43 5.58 -3.24 0.48
CA LYS A 43 4.61 -4.34 0.45
C LYS A 43 4.88 -5.31 -0.70
N ASN A 44 5.20 -4.80 -1.90
CA ASN A 44 5.47 -5.66 -3.05
C ASN A 44 6.70 -6.56 -2.83
N LYS A 45 7.78 -6.01 -2.26
CA LYS A 45 8.98 -6.79 -1.90
C LYS A 45 8.67 -7.92 -0.92
N LEU A 46 7.81 -7.67 0.07
CA LEU A 46 7.36 -8.71 1.01
C LEU A 46 6.59 -9.82 0.30
N TRP A 47 5.72 -9.46 -0.64
CA TRP A 47 4.98 -10.42 -1.47
C TRP A 47 5.90 -11.26 -2.36
N GLU A 48 6.95 -10.65 -2.91
CA GLU A 48 7.95 -11.39 -3.70
C GLU A 48 8.69 -12.43 -2.86
N VAL A 49 9.10 -12.08 -1.62
CA VAL A 49 9.73 -13.04 -0.71
C VAL A 49 8.74 -14.13 -0.29
N TYR A 50 7.50 -13.75 0.02
CA TYR A 50 6.45 -14.72 0.34
C TYR A 50 6.27 -15.75 -0.79
N GLY A 51 6.16 -15.30 -2.04
CA GLY A 51 6.02 -16.18 -3.20
C GLY A 51 7.25 -17.03 -3.50
N ARG A 52 8.46 -16.61 -3.06
CA ARG A 52 9.66 -17.47 -3.13
C ARG A 52 9.64 -18.57 -2.07
N ILE A 53 9.11 -18.28 -0.88
CA ILE A 53 8.99 -19.24 0.21
C ILE A 53 7.87 -20.24 -0.07
N ASP A 54 6.74 -19.78 -0.61
CA ASP A 54 5.57 -20.59 -0.93
C ASP A 54 5.03 -20.29 -2.35
N PRO A 55 5.67 -20.84 -3.40
CA PRO A 55 5.28 -20.58 -4.79
C PRO A 55 3.94 -21.22 -5.19
N ASP A 56 3.50 -22.26 -4.47
CA ASP A 56 2.24 -22.95 -4.76
C ASP A 56 1.02 -22.21 -4.16
N PHE A 57 1.21 -21.25 -3.25
CA PHE A 57 0.13 -20.59 -2.48
C PHE A 57 -0.86 -21.60 -1.85
N ARG A 58 -0.43 -22.85 -1.66
CA ARG A 58 -1.26 -23.95 -1.17
C ARG A 58 -1.18 -24.10 0.33
N ALA A 59 -0.15 -23.54 0.93
CA ALA A 59 0.02 -23.50 2.35
C ALA A 59 -0.93 -22.46 2.96
N ALA A 60 -1.97 -22.93 3.64
CA ALA A 60 -2.67 -22.14 4.65
C ALA A 60 -1.77 -21.82 5.87
N ASP A 61 -0.45 -22.01 5.75
CA ASP A 61 0.52 -21.95 6.83
C ASP A 61 0.93 -20.51 7.19
N ALA A 62 0.62 -19.51 6.36
CA ALA A 62 0.90 -18.11 6.70
C ALA A 62 -0.09 -17.12 6.09
N VAL A 63 -0.60 -16.24 6.95
CA VAL A 63 -1.47 -15.12 6.62
C VAL A 63 -0.68 -13.84 6.83
N VAL A 64 -0.38 -13.14 5.74
CA VAL A 64 0.35 -11.86 5.81
C VAL A 64 -0.65 -10.72 5.61
N ASN A 65 -0.82 -9.85 6.60
CA ASN A 65 -1.67 -8.67 6.54
C ASN A 65 -0.81 -7.41 6.59
N ILE A 66 -0.25 -7.02 5.44
CA ILE A 66 0.50 -5.76 5.33
C ILE A 66 -0.44 -4.65 4.87
N ALA A 67 -0.80 -3.78 5.81
CA ALA A 67 -1.39 -2.47 5.54
C ALA A 67 -0.32 -1.55 4.95
N VAL A 68 -0.72 -0.53 4.20
CA VAL A 68 0.21 0.48 3.66
C VAL A 68 -0.24 1.83 4.18
N THR A 69 0.65 2.60 4.82
CA THR A 69 0.35 3.94 5.33
C THR A 69 0.49 5.01 4.25
N GLU A 70 1.54 4.99 3.40
CA GLU A 70 1.60 5.84 2.20
C GLU A 70 1.24 5.02 0.97
N GLY A 71 0.08 5.33 0.38
CA GLY A 71 -0.40 4.62 -0.80
C GLY A 71 -1.81 4.07 -0.68
N VAL A 72 -2.54 4.38 0.40
CA VAL A 72 -4.01 4.41 0.30
C VAL A 72 -4.38 5.64 -0.53
N SER A 73 -4.05 5.61 -1.82
CA SER A 73 -4.55 6.58 -2.75
C SER A 73 -5.87 6.07 -3.30
N ARG A 74 -6.95 6.81 -3.12
CA ARG A 74 -8.21 6.50 -3.81
C ARG A 74 -8.09 6.98 -5.24
N GLU A 75 -8.45 6.13 -6.20
CA GLU A 75 -8.62 6.58 -7.58
C GLU A 75 -9.91 7.41 -7.67
N TYR A 76 -9.79 8.65 -8.12
CA TYR A 76 -10.91 9.53 -8.41
C TYR A 76 -10.94 9.85 -9.91
N THR A 77 -12.10 9.70 -10.53
CA THR A 77 -12.29 10.11 -11.92
C THR A 77 -12.86 11.52 -11.93
N VAL A 78 -12.13 12.46 -12.52
CA VAL A 78 -12.54 13.87 -12.61
C VAL A 78 -13.85 13.97 -13.40
N GLU A 79 -14.81 14.74 -12.88
CA GLU A 79 -16.09 15.01 -13.54
C GLU A 79 -16.12 16.42 -14.14
N ASN A 80 -17.13 16.70 -14.98
CA ASN A 80 -17.23 18.01 -15.63
C ASN A 80 -17.52 19.11 -14.58
N GLY A 81 -16.63 20.11 -14.49
CA GLY A 81 -16.74 21.20 -13.52
C GLY A 81 -16.00 20.97 -12.19
N ASP A 82 -15.25 19.87 -12.09
CA ASP A 82 -14.32 19.66 -10.99
C ASP A 82 -13.06 20.53 -11.10
N SER A 83 -12.43 20.72 -9.95
CA SER A 83 -11.14 21.39 -9.83
C SER A 83 -10.35 20.71 -8.72
N LEU A 84 -9.02 20.70 -8.78
CA LEU A 84 -8.19 20.06 -7.75
C LEU A 84 -8.55 20.55 -6.35
N SER A 85 -8.83 21.84 -6.20
CA SER A 85 -9.26 22.45 -4.94
C SER A 85 -10.59 21.89 -4.40
N LYS A 86 -11.56 21.61 -5.29
CA LYS A 86 -12.86 21.02 -4.89
C LYS A 86 -12.69 19.57 -4.47
N ILE A 87 -11.93 18.80 -5.25
CA ILE A 87 -11.63 17.40 -4.96
C ILE A 87 -10.88 17.31 -3.63
N ALA A 88 -9.79 18.06 -3.47
CA ALA A 88 -9.03 18.15 -2.23
C ALA A 88 -9.91 18.43 -1.00
N LYS A 89 -10.80 19.42 -1.12
CA LYS A 89 -11.74 19.78 -0.05
C LYS A 89 -12.73 18.66 0.27
N ALA A 90 -13.19 17.90 -0.72
CA ALA A 90 -14.08 16.76 -0.50
C ALA A 90 -13.38 15.62 0.25
N TYR A 91 -12.07 15.44 0.03
CA TYR A 91 -11.26 14.40 0.68
C TYR A 91 -10.55 14.89 1.95
N GLY A 92 -10.66 16.17 2.31
CA GLY A 92 -10.03 16.74 3.50
C GLY A 92 -8.50 16.86 3.42
N ILE A 93 -7.94 16.90 2.21
CA ILE A 93 -6.50 17.03 1.95
C ILE A 93 -6.19 18.31 1.20
N SER A 94 -4.90 18.61 0.95
CA SER A 94 -4.54 19.75 0.10
C SER A 94 -4.51 19.36 -1.38
N TRP A 95 -4.89 20.30 -2.24
CA TRP A 95 -4.78 20.13 -3.70
C TRP A 95 -3.32 19.94 -4.14
N GLN A 96 -2.38 20.46 -3.34
CA GLN A 96 -0.93 20.26 -3.52
C GLN A 96 -0.57 18.78 -3.39
N ASP A 97 -1.05 18.09 -2.36
CA ASP A 97 -0.80 16.65 -2.17
C ASP A 97 -1.34 15.82 -3.35
N ILE A 98 -2.54 16.17 -3.85
CA ILE A 98 -3.10 15.55 -5.06
C ILE A 98 -2.21 15.81 -6.26
N PHE A 99 -1.80 17.07 -6.46
CA PHE A 99 -0.95 17.44 -7.58
C PHE A 99 0.38 16.68 -7.53
N GLU A 100 1.04 16.63 -6.37
CA GLU A 100 2.29 15.89 -6.18
C GLU A 100 2.13 14.40 -6.46
N ALA A 101 1.06 13.77 -5.98
CA ALA A 101 0.75 12.36 -6.25
C ALA A 101 0.42 12.07 -7.72
N ASN A 102 0.12 13.10 -8.52
CA ASN A 102 -0.27 12.99 -9.92
C ASN A 102 0.58 13.85 -10.85
N LYS A 103 1.81 14.21 -10.46
CA LYS A 103 2.72 15.00 -11.32
C LYS A 103 3.00 14.32 -12.67
N ASP A 104 2.87 12.99 -12.74
CA ASP A 104 2.97 12.22 -13.98
C ASP A 104 1.78 12.41 -14.94
N ILE A 105 0.62 12.85 -14.44
CA ILE A 105 -0.63 13.01 -15.19
C ILE A 105 -0.98 14.48 -15.38
N ILE A 106 -0.84 15.28 -14.32
CA ILE A 106 -1.22 16.69 -14.27
C ILE A 106 0.03 17.53 -14.47
N SER A 107 0.15 18.17 -15.64
CA SER A 107 1.20 19.16 -15.87
C SER A 107 0.83 20.55 -15.33
N ASN A 108 -0.46 20.88 -15.24
CA ASN A 108 -0.92 22.17 -14.76
C ASN A 108 -2.09 21.97 -13.78
N PRO A 109 -1.97 22.38 -12.50
CA PRO A 109 -2.98 22.12 -11.46
C PRO A 109 -4.33 22.80 -11.75
N ASP A 110 -4.33 23.92 -12.48
CA ASP A 110 -5.56 24.63 -12.88
C ASP A 110 -6.26 23.99 -14.08
N LEU A 111 -5.60 23.07 -14.80
CA LEU A 111 -6.12 22.41 -15.99
C LEU A 111 -6.22 20.91 -15.77
N ILE A 112 -7.33 20.48 -15.16
CA ILE A 112 -7.73 19.07 -15.13
C ILE A 112 -8.91 18.85 -16.08
N GLN A 113 -8.94 17.68 -16.72
CA GLN A 113 -10.00 17.33 -17.66
C GLN A 113 -10.89 16.21 -17.12
N PRO A 114 -12.21 16.25 -17.40
CA PRO A 114 -13.10 15.17 -17.04
C PRO A 114 -12.67 13.85 -17.69
N GLY A 115 -12.75 12.76 -16.92
CA GLY A 115 -12.29 11.43 -17.31
C GLY A 115 -10.86 11.08 -16.87
N TRP A 116 -10.10 12.03 -16.33
CA TRP A 116 -8.78 11.75 -15.76
C TRP A 116 -8.90 10.95 -14.47
N LYS A 117 -8.08 9.89 -14.34
CA LYS A 117 -7.97 9.11 -13.11
C LYS A 117 -6.84 9.67 -12.26
N LEU A 118 -7.20 10.33 -11.17
CA LEU A 118 -6.27 10.93 -10.23
C LEU A 118 -6.14 10.05 -8.98
N LYS A 119 -4.90 9.92 -8.49
CA LYS A 119 -4.56 9.30 -7.22
C LYS A 119 -4.75 10.32 -6.10
N ILE A 120 -5.76 10.11 -5.26
CA ILE A 120 -6.05 10.99 -4.13
C ILE A 120 -5.43 10.36 -2.87
N PRO A 121 -4.26 10.85 -2.40
CA PRO A 121 -3.63 10.29 -1.20
C PRO A 121 -4.55 10.49 0.01
N THR A 122 -4.91 9.42 0.71
CA THR A 122 -5.56 9.55 2.03
C THR A 122 -4.48 9.48 3.09
N LEU A 123 -4.41 10.52 3.93
CA LEU A 123 -3.56 10.59 5.13
C LEU A 123 -3.88 9.46 6.13
#